data_AF-A0A1X1MJE4-F1
#
_entry.id   AF-A0A1X1MJE4-F1
#
_cell.length_a   1.000
_cell.length_b   1.000
_cell.length_c   1.000
_cell.angle_alpha   90.00
_cell.angle_beta   90.00
_cell.angle_gamma   90.00
#
_symmetry.space_group_name_H-M   'P 1'
#
loop_
_entity.id
_entity.type
_entity.pdbx_description
1 polymer ?
#
loop_
_entity_poly.entity_id
_entity_poly.type
_entity_poly.pdbx_seq_one_letter_code
_entity_poly.pdbx_strand_id
1 'polypeptide(L)'
;MRRPALVRPALVRLTRATSAVSAATALAVALAVALAVALAVALAGCATDVTRPRVENSLGPVFANLYTHQQALLGHPGLTPAAVAAKASCDKGGPQVPDRGAGSDWICQLRWTDSAGKPQNGKFELQVRSNGCYQAGGPSKLVGPLTIKATTGTYVINPVFEFDGCFDTT
;
A
#
# COMPACT_ATOMS: atom_id res chain seq x y z
N MET A 1 -68.85 9.43 68.73
CA MET A 1 -68.21 8.17 68.30
C MET A 1 -66.86 8.50 67.65
N ARG A 2 -65.80 7.79 68.05
CA ARG A 2 -64.42 7.88 67.58
C ARG A 2 -64.25 7.09 66.27
N ARG A 3 -63.63 7.65 65.23
CA ARG A 3 -62.25 7.33 64.81
C ARG A 3 -61.89 7.96 63.45
N PRO A 4 -60.60 8.28 63.24
CA PRO A 4 -60.03 8.97 62.09
C PRO A 4 -59.44 8.00 61.06
N ALA A 5 -59.20 8.46 59.84
CA ALA A 5 -58.28 7.87 58.86
C ALA A 5 -58.38 8.67 57.55
N LEU A 6 -57.35 8.92 56.75
CA LEU A 6 -55.92 8.69 56.85
C LEU A 6 -55.33 9.52 55.69
N VAL A 7 -54.40 10.43 55.96
CA VAL A 7 -53.54 10.99 54.92
C VAL A 7 -52.63 9.86 54.42
N ARG A 8 -52.61 9.59 53.11
CA ARG A 8 -51.57 8.77 52.46
C ARG A 8 -50.85 9.61 51.42
N PRO A 9 -49.61 10.05 51.67
CA PRO A 9 -48.70 10.47 50.62
C PRO A 9 -47.87 9.25 50.24
N ALA A 10 -48.10 8.68 49.07
CA ALA A 10 -47.17 7.73 48.50
C ALA A 10 -47.25 7.83 46.99
N LEU A 11 -46.30 8.55 46.39
CA LEU A 11 -45.40 7.98 45.39
C LEU A 11 -44.33 9.02 45.02
N VAL A 12 -43.22 9.03 45.75
CA VAL A 12 -41.94 9.56 45.27
C VAL A 12 -40.92 8.46 45.48
N ARG A 13 -40.83 7.49 44.55
CA ARG A 13 -39.77 6.46 44.60
C ARG A 13 -39.57 5.67 43.29
N LEU A 14 -39.64 6.31 42.11
CA LEU A 14 -39.41 5.62 40.83
C LEU A 14 -38.40 6.28 39.87
N THR A 15 -37.58 7.24 40.32
CA THR A 15 -36.64 7.96 39.43
C THR A 15 -35.17 7.53 39.51
N ARG A 16 -34.75 6.73 40.49
CA ARG A 16 -33.30 6.39 40.66
C ARG A 16 -32.79 5.22 39.81
N ALA A 17 -33.63 4.23 39.51
CA ALA A 17 -33.18 2.98 38.88
C ALA A 17 -32.87 3.12 37.38
N THR A 18 -33.59 4.00 36.67
CA THR A 18 -33.38 4.28 35.24
C THR A 18 -32.08 5.04 34.96
N SER A 19 -31.59 5.85 35.90
CA SER A 19 -30.39 6.68 35.71
C SER A 19 -29.07 5.87 35.76
N ALA A 20 -29.01 4.82 36.58
CA ALA A 20 -27.79 4.03 36.77
C ALA A 20 -27.51 3.08 35.58
N VAL A 21 -28.57 2.55 34.96
CA VAL A 21 -28.48 1.67 33.79
C VAL A 21 -27.93 2.43 32.58
N SER A 22 -28.33 3.70 32.41
CA SER A 22 -27.82 4.59 31.35
C SER A 22 -26.35 5.01 31.55
N ALA A 23 -25.93 5.22 32.80
CA ALA A 23 -24.54 5.59 33.10
C ALA A 23 -23.56 4.43 32.89
N ALA A 24 -23.94 3.20 33.28
CA ALA A 24 -23.11 2.01 33.11
C ALA A 24 -22.96 1.63 31.62
N THR A 25 -24.03 1.75 30.82
CA THR A 25 -23.97 1.55 29.37
C THR A 25 -23.14 2.64 28.68
N ALA A 26 -23.29 3.90 29.07
CA ALA A 26 -22.47 4.99 28.52
C ALA A 26 -20.97 4.78 28.79
N LEU A 27 -20.60 4.35 30.01
CA LEU A 27 -19.22 4.06 30.36
C LEU A 27 -18.65 2.86 29.58
N ALA A 28 -19.45 1.79 29.41
CA ALA A 28 -19.05 0.63 28.63
C ALA A 28 -18.83 0.98 27.15
N VAL A 29 -19.71 1.80 26.57
CA VAL A 29 -19.56 2.30 25.19
C VAL A 29 -18.31 3.18 25.06
N ALA A 30 -18.10 4.12 26.00
CA ALA A 30 -16.91 4.96 26.00
C ALA A 30 -15.62 4.15 26.09
N LEU A 31 -15.58 3.12 26.94
CA LEU A 31 -14.44 2.23 27.07
C LEU A 31 -14.20 1.40 25.81
N ALA A 32 -15.26 0.86 25.19
CA ALA A 32 -15.15 0.12 23.93
C ALA A 32 -14.62 1.01 22.79
N VAL A 33 -15.10 2.26 22.70
CA VAL A 33 -14.60 3.24 21.72
C VAL A 33 -13.13 3.57 22.00
N ALA A 34 -12.76 3.80 23.26
CA ALA A 34 -11.37 4.08 23.63
C ALA A 34 -10.43 2.91 23.29
N LEU A 35 -10.84 1.67 23.56
CA LEU A 35 -10.08 0.48 23.16
C LEU A 35 -9.96 0.36 21.65
N ALA A 36 -11.05 0.58 20.90
CA ALA A 36 -11.03 0.52 19.45
C ALA A 36 -10.08 1.57 18.84
N VAL A 37 -10.10 2.80 19.37
CA VAL A 37 -9.17 3.86 18.97
C VAL A 37 -7.73 3.48 19.32
N ALA A 38 -7.47 3.01 20.54
CA ALA A 38 -6.13 2.58 20.95
C ALA A 38 -5.59 1.45 20.06
N LEU A 39 -6.44 0.48 19.70
CA LEU A 39 -6.07 -0.61 18.79
C LEU A 39 -5.77 -0.09 17.39
N ALA A 40 -6.59 0.83 16.86
CA ALA A 40 -6.37 1.42 15.54
C ALA A 40 -5.05 2.18 15.46
N VAL A 41 -4.72 2.96 16.51
CA VAL A 41 -3.45 3.70 16.59
C VAL A 41 -2.25 2.75 16.72
N ALA A 42 -2.37 1.70 17.54
CA ALA A 42 -1.32 0.69 17.68
C ALA A 42 -1.04 -0.06 16.37
N LEU A 43 -2.10 -0.41 15.61
CA LEU A 43 -1.97 -1.08 14.32
C LEU A 43 -1.41 -0.17 13.22
N ALA A 44 -1.69 1.13 13.26
CA ALA A 44 -1.14 2.09 12.31
C ALA A 44 0.38 2.23 12.41
N GLY A 45 0.96 2.01 13.60
CA GLY A 45 2.42 2.06 13.82
C GLY A 45 3.19 0.84 13.31
N CYS A 46 2.51 -0.25 12.94
CA CYS A 46 3.14 -1.50 12.50
C CYS A 46 3.26 -1.63 10.97
N ALA A 47 2.62 -0.74 10.20
CA ALA A 47 2.70 -0.75 8.74
C ALA A 47 3.83 0.15 8.25
N THR A 48 4.55 -0.28 7.21
CA THR A 48 5.44 0.63 6.49
C THR A 48 4.60 1.68 5.78
N ASP A 49 4.95 2.96 5.94
CA ASP A 49 4.21 4.06 5.30
C ASP A 49 4.36 3.95 3.77
N VAL A 50 3.32 3.49 3.08
CA VAL A 50 3.31 3.42 1.61
C VAL A 50 2.96 4.80 1.08
N THR A 51 3.90 5.45 0.38
CA THR A 51 3.75 6.81 -0.15
C THR A 51 4.32 6.90 -1.55
N ARG A 52 3.83 7.85 -2.37
CA ARG A 52 4.37 8.10 -3.72
C ARG A 52 5.90 8.21 -3.72
N PRO A 53 6.55 9.04 -2.87
CA PRO A 53 8.00 9.14 -2.89
C PRO A 53 8.71 7.81 -2.64
N ARG A 54 8.19 6.95 -1.75
CA ARG A 54 8.81 5.64 -1.49
C ARG A 54 8.60 4.65 -2.64
N VAL A 55 7.42 4.66 -3.27
CA VAL A 55 7.15 3.86 -4.48
C VAL A 55 8.08 4.29 -5.62
N GLU A 56 8.17 5.59 -5.89
CA GLU A 56 9.01 6.14 -6.97
C GLU A 56 10.51 5.90 -6.72
N ASN A 57 10.98 6.09 -5.48
CA ASN A 57 12.37 5.87 -5.10
C ASN A 57 12.79 4.40 -5.17
N SER A 58 11.85 3.46 -5.02
CA SER A 58 12.13 2.03 -5.12
C SER A 58 12.02 1.52 -6.57
N LEU A 59 10.97 1.89 -7.30
CA LEU A 59 10.64 1.30 -8.60
C LEU A 59 11.73 1.54 -9.65
N GLY A 60 12.27 2.76 -9.74
CA GLY A 60 13.32 3.11 -10.70
C GLY A 60 14.58 2.23 -10.54
N PRO A 61 15.23 2.23 -9.36
CA PRO A 61 16.41 1.40 -9.11
C PRO A 61 16.17 -0.10 -9.31
N VAL A 62 15.05 -0.66 -8.83
CA VAL A 62 14.75 -2.09 -9.01
C VAL A 62 14.65 -2.43 -10.50
N PHE A 63 13.88 -1.65 -11.27
CA PHE A 63 13.78 -1.85 -12.71
C PHE A 63 15.14 -1.72 -13.40
N ALA A 64 15.93 -0.70 -13.07
CA ALA A 64 17.24 -0.49 -13.70
C ALA A 64 18.16 -1.69 -13.51
N ASN A 65 18.22 -2.25 -12.30
CA ASN A 65 19.01 -3.46 -12.02
C ASN A 65 18.53 -4.66 -12.85
N LEU A 66 17.23 -4.93 -12.84
CA LEU A 66 16.65 -6.06 -13.58
C LEU A 66 16.78 -5.89 -15.10
N TYR A 67 16.63 -4.66 -15.59
CA TYR A 67 16.80 -4.34 -17.01
C TYR A 67 18.24 -4.60 -17.45
N THR A 68 19.25 -4.21 -16.67
CA THR A 68 20.64 -4.55 -17.00
C THR A 68 20.88 -6.07 -17.05
N HIS A 69 20.24 -6.84 -16.16
CA HIS A 69 20.32 -8.29 -16.19
C HIS A 69 19.66 -8.88 -17.46
N GLN A 70 18.48 -8.38 -17.83
CA GLN A 70 17.84 -8.73 -19.09
C GLN A 70 18.73 -8.42 -20.30
N GLN A 71 19.33 -7.23 -20.34
CA GLN A 71 20.18 -6.82 -21.45
C GLN A 71 21.44 -7.68 -21.55
N ALA A 72 22.03 -8.10 -20.43
CA ALA A 72 23.12 -9.07 -20.43
C ALA A 72 22.69 -10.43 -21.03
N LEU A 73 21.51 -10.94 -20.68
CA LEU A 73 20.96 -12.17 -21.26
C LEU A 73 20.74 -12.05 -22.78
N LEU A 74 20.39 -10.85 -23.26
CA LEU A 74 20.15 -10.54 -24.67
C LEU A 74 21.41 -10.18 -25.47
N GLY A 75 22.59 -10.19 -24.84
CA GLY A 75 23.87 -9.96 -25.53
C GLY A 75 24.35 -8.51 -25.54
N HIS A 76 23.85 -7.68 -24.62
CA HIS A 76 24.32 -6.32 -24.37
C HIS A 76 25.01 -6.21 -22.99
N PRO A 77 26.12 -6.95 -22.74
CA PRO A 77 26.84 -6.86 -21.48
C PRO A 77 27.50 -5.47 -21.36
N GLY A 78 27.45 -4.85 -20.18
CA GLY A 78 28.09 -3.57 -19.90
C GLY A 78 27.14 -2.39 -19.69
N LEU A 79 25.83 -2.57 -19.94
CA LEU A 79 24.84 -1.60 -19.50
C LEU A 79 24.80 -1.55 -17.97
N THR A 80 24.88 -0.36 -17.39
CA THR A 80 24.85 -0.17 -15.93
C THR A 80 23.52 0.44 -15.49
N PRO A 81 23.05 0.18 -14.24
CA PRO A 81 21.81 0.77 -13.75
C PRO A 81 21.83 2.31 -13.79
N ALA A 82 23.00 2.92 -13.58
CA ALA A 82 23.20 4.36 -13.69
C ALA A 82 22.99 4.86 -15.13
N ALA A 83 23.44 4.12 -16.15
CA ALA A 83 23.21 4.47 -17.56
C ALA A 83 21.75 4.29 -17.98
N VAL A 84 21.05 3.30 -17.42
CA VAL A 84 19.60 3.12 -17.62
C VAL A 84 18.83 4.32 -17.07
N ALA A 85 19.31 4.91 -15.96
CA ALA A 85 18.78 6.13 -15.36
C ALA A 85 17.25 6.10 -15.14
N ALA A 86 16.71 4.95 -14.75
CA ALA A 86 15.26 4.78 -14.63
C ALA A 86 14.65 5.67 -13.54
N LYS A 87 13.58 6.38 -13.89
CA LYS A 87 12.81 7.24 -12.99
C LYS A 87 11.33 6.97 -13.14
N ALA A 88 10.64 6.88 -12.01
CA ALA A 88 9.20 6.68 -11.96
C ALA A 88 8.48 7.97 -11.57
N SER A 89 7.30 8.15 -12.14
CA SER A 89 6.29 9.12 -11.71
C SER A 89 5.01 8.35 -11.49
N CYS A 90 4.48 8.34 -10.28
CA CYS A 90 3.37 7.47 -9.89
C CYS A 90 2.16 8.25 -9.40
N ASP A 91 0.98 7.66 -9.61
CA ASP A 91 -0.29 8.03 -8.99
C ASP A 91 -0.97 6.80 -8.39
N LYS A 92 -1.78 7.00 -7.34
CA LYS A 92 -2.62 5.93 -6.78
C LYS A 92 -4.09 6.27 -7.00
N GLY A 93 -4.82 5.46 -7.76
CA GLY A 93 -6.27 5.60 -7.90
C GLY A 93 -6.74 6.90 -8.59
N GLY A 94 -5.84 7.65 -9.22
CA GLY A 94 -6.14 8.88 -9.97
C GLY A 94 -6.17 10.19 -9.16
N PRO A 95 -6.47 11.33 -9.81
CA PRO A 95 -6.21 12.67 -9.27
C PRO A 95 -6.90 13.07 -7.96
N GLN A 96 -7.95 12.34 -7.56
CA GLN A 96 -8.75 12.64 -6.36
C GLN A 96 -8.45 11.68 -5.21
N VAL A 97 -7.55 10.73 -5.41
CA VAL A 97 -7.15 9.76 -4.39
C VAL A 97 -5.78 10.17 -3.86
N PRO A 98 -5.60 10.28 -2.53
CA PRO A 98 -4.29 10.53 -1.96
C PRO A 98 -3.33 9.40 -2.30
N ASP A 99 -2.11 9.77 -2.68
CA ASP A 99 -1.04 8.85 -3.05
C ASP A 99 -0.36 8.19 -1.84
N ARG A 100 -1.16 7.42 -1.11
CA ARG A 100 -0.77 6.70 0.09
C ARG A 100 -1.51 5.37 0.24
N GLY A 101 -0.87 4.46 0.94
CA GLY A 101 -1.44 3.17 1.32
C GLY A 101 -1.20 2.05 0.31
N ALA A 102 -1.35 0.82 0.80
CA ALA A 102 -1.32 -0.40 -0.01
C ALA A 102 -2.48 -0.44 -1.03
N GLY A 103 -2.32 -1.23 -2.08
CA GLY A 103 -3.34 -1.40 -3.11
C GLY A 103 -2.78 -1.85 -4.46
N SER A 104 -3.68 -2.28 -5.35
CA SER A 104 -3.40 -2.67 -6.75
C SER A 104 -3.65 -1.56 -7.76
N ASP A 105 -3.86 -0.34 -7.26
CA ASP A 105 -4.29 0.84 -8.00
C ASP A 105 -3.16 1.87 -8.16
N TRP A 106 -1.91 1.45 -7.95
CA TRP A 106 -0.72 2.23 -8.23
C TRP A 106 -0.36 2.14 -9.72
N ILE A 107 -0.32 3.28 -10.39
CA ILE A 107 0.06 3.40 -11.80
C ILE A 107 1.31 4.28 -11.89
N CYS A 108 2.36 3.76 -12.49
CA CYS A 108 3.64 4.44 -12.61
C CYS A 108 4.05 4.61 -14.06
N GLN A 109 4.34 5.84 -14.49
CA GLN A 109 5.07 6.10 -15.72
C GLN A 109 6.56 5.98 -15.44
N LEU A 110 7.18 4.96 -16.00
CA LEU A 110 8.62 4.71 -15.87
C LEU A 110 9.34 5.18 -17.12
N ARG A 111 10.31 6.05 -16.95
CA ARG A 111 11.19 6.56 -18.01
C ARG A 111 12.58 5.99 -17.83
N TRP A 112 13.21 5.51 -18.90
CA TRP A 112 14.57 4.97 -18.85
C TRP A 112 15.30 5.15 -20.18
N THR A 113 16.59 4.87 -20.20
CA THR A 113 17.42 4.81 -21.40
C THR A 113 17.71 3.35 -21.74
N ASP A 114 17.44 2.94 -22.98
CA ASP A 114 17.69 1.57 -23.44
C ASP A 114 19.17 1.30 -23.76
N SER A 115 19.49 0.06 -24.13
CA SER A 115 20.84 -0.37 -24.49
C SER A 115 21.42 0.33 -25.73
N ALA A 116 20.58 0.97 -26.56
CA ALA A 116 21.00 1.79 -27.69
C ALA A 116 21.11 3.29 -27.35
N GLY A 117 20.95 3.67 -26.08
CA GLY A 117 21.00 5.06 -25.63
C GLY A 117 19.73 5.85 -25.94
N LYS A 118 18.62 5.19 -26.30
CA LYS A 118 17.37 5.87 -26.64
C LYS A 118 16.44 5.99 -25.44
N PRO A 119 15.74 7.12 -25.28
CA PRO A 119 14.77 7.28 -24.21
C PRO A 119 13.53 6.42 -24.47
N GLN A 120 13.06 5.77 -23.42
CA GLN A 120 11.86 4.93 -23.39
C GLN A 120 10.93 5.41 -22.27
N ASN A 121 9.63 5.16 -22.44
CA ASN A 121 8.62 5.41 -21.41
C ASN A 121 7.55 4.31 -21.45
N GLY A 122 7.18 3.79 -20.28
CA GLY A 122 6.22 2.71 -20.14
C GLY A 122 5.35 2.88 -18.90
N LYS A 123 4.07 2.48 -19.02
CA LYS A 123 3.15 2.38 -17.89
C LYS A 123 3.37 1.06 -17.16
N PHE A 124 3.63 1.11 -15.87
CA PHE A 124 3.75 -0.03 -14.98
C PHE A 124 2.60 0.00 -13.97
N GLU A 125 1.91 -1.13 -13.84
CA GLU A 125 0.89 -1.36 -12.81
C GLU A 125 1.51 -2.04 -11.60
N LEU A 126 1.27 -1.50 -10.41
CA LEU A 126 1.85 -2.01 -9.16
C LEU A 126 0.78 -2.52 -8.21
N GLN A 127 1.09 -3.64 -7.56
CA GLN A 127 0.37 -4.19 -6.43
C GLN A 127 1.21 -4.03 -5.17
N VAL A 128 1.00 -2.94 -4.44
CA VAL A 128 1.78 -2.60 -3.23
C VAL A 128 1.11 -3.18 -1.99
N ARG A 129 1.87 -3.93 -1.21
CA ARG A 129 1.44 -4.54 0.06
C ARG A 129 1.73 -3.60 1.24
N SER A 130 1.04 -3.80 2.36
CA SER A 130 1.20 -2.99 3.59
C SER A 130 2.56 -3.14 4.27
N ASN A 131 3.35 -4.16 3.87
CA ASN A 131 4.73 -4.33 4.32
C ASN A 131 5.74 -3.58 3.43
N GLY A 132 5.30 -2.82 2.43
CA GLY A 132 6.16 -2.00 1.57
C GLY A 132 6.81 -2.78 0.42
N CYS A 133 6.44 -4.04 0.23
CA CYS A 133 6.79 -4.81 -0.96
C CYS A 133 5.71 -4.69 -2.03
N TYR A 134 6.09 -4.80 -3.29
CA TYR A 134 5.18 -4.71 -4.43
C TYR A 134 5.56 -5.69 -5.53
N GLN A 135 4.56 -6.07 -6.32
CA GLN A 135 4.74 -6.67 -7.64
C GLN A 135 4.46 -5.59 -8.70
N ALA A 136 5.31 -5.48 -9.71
CA ALA A 136 5.17 -4.55 -10.82
C ALA A 136 5.07 -5.31 -12.15
N GLY A 137 4.10 -4.96 -12.98
CA GLY A 137 3.95 -5.47 -14.34
C GLY A 137 4.22 -4.39 -15.38
N GLY A 138 4.99 -4.71 -16.41
CA GLY A 138 5.36 -3.78 -17.48
C GLY A 138 4.68 -4.08 -18.82
N PRO A 139 4.69 -3.12 -19.76
CA PRO A 139 4.08 -3.31 -21.07
C PRO A 139 4.97 -4.21 -21.93
N SER A 140 4.51 -5.42 -22.25
CA SER A 140 5.27 -6.44 -22.98
C SER A 140 5.81 -5.98 -24.34
N LYS A 141 5.16 -5.00 -24.98
CA LYS A 141 5.66 -4.38 -26.22
C LYS A 141 6.99 -3.62 -26.05
N LEU A 142 7.30 -3.15 -24.84
CA LEU A 142 8.54 -2.43 -24.53
C LEU A 142 9.56 -3.30 -23.80
N VAL A 143 9.10 -4.08 -22.81
CA VAL A 143 10.00 -4.90 -21.97
C VAL A 143 10.17 -6.33 -22.48
N GLY A 144 9.42 -6.74 -23.50
CA GLY A 144 9.45 -8.09 -24.05
C GLY A 144 8.44 -9.05 -23.37
N PRO A 145 8.32 -10.28 -23.90
CA PRO A 145 7.42 -11.31 -23.36
C PRO A 145 7.94 -11.93 -22.05
N LEU A 146 7.13 -12.79 -21.42
CA LEU A 146 7.47 -13.51 -20.18
C LEU A 146 8.77 -14.32 -20.29
N THR A 147 9.06 -14.89 -21.46
CA THR A 147 10.30 -15.64 -21.68
C THR A 147 11.11 -15.04 -22.82
N ILE A 148 12.42 -14.92 -22.60
CA ILE A 148 13.37 -14.45 -23.61
C ILE A 148 14.37 -15.56 -23.93
N LYS A 149 14.86 -15.57 -25.17
CA LYS A 149 15.94 -16.47 -25.57
C LYS A 149 17.26 -15.80 -25.26
N ALA A 150 17.98 -16.33 -24.26
CA ALA A 150 19.32 -15.85 -23.93
C ALA A 150 20.31 -16.14 -25.06
N THR A 151 21.44 -15.44 -25.09
CA THR A 151 22.53 -15.66 -26.05
C THR A 151 23.09 -17.09 -26.03
N THR A 152 22.94 -17.81 -24.91
CA THR A 152 23.27 -19.24 -24.79
C THR A 152 22.32 -20.15 -25.56
N GLY A 153 21.21 -19.62 -26.07
CA GLY A 153 20.16 -20.35 -26.77
C GLY A 153 19.02 -20.86 -25.88
N THR A 154 19.15 -20.76 -24.56
CA THR A 154 18.14 -21.20 -23.58
C THR A 154 17.03 -20.16 -23.40
N TYR A 155 15.79 -20.62 -23.22
CA TYR A 155 14.69 -19.75 -22.79
C TYR A 155 14.72 -19.57 -21.28
N VAL A 156 14.70 -18.32 -20.84
CA VAL A 156 14.68 -17.92 -19.43
C VAL A 156 13.53 -16.95 -19.16
N ILE A 157 13.11 -16.86 -17.90
CA ILE A 157 12.12 -15.84 -17.49
C ILE A 157 12.74 -14.46 -17.70
N ASN A 158 11.97 -13.58 -18.32
CA ASN A 158 12.33 -12.19 -18.54
C ASN A 158 12.29 -11.44 -17.20
N PRO A 159 13.43 -10.92 -16.71
CA PRO A 159 13.51 -10.30 -15.39
C PRO A 159 12.65 -9.04 -15.22
N VAL A 160 12.20 -8.41 -16.31
CA VAL A 160 11.42 -7.15 -16.28
C VAL A 160 9.99 -7.31 -16.83
N PHE A 161 9.54 -8.53 -17.13
CA PHE A 161 8.15 -8.76 -17.55
C PHE A 161 7.17 -8.50 -16.40
N GLU A 162 7.40 -9.16 -15.28
CA GLU A 162 6.81 -8.91 -13.97
C GLU A 162 7.89 -9.12 -12.92
N PHE A 163 7.97 -8.24 -11.94
CA PHE A 163 9.02 -8.30 -10.94
C PHE A 163 8.56 -7.77 -9.59
N ASP A 164 9.23 -8.24 -8.54
CA ASP A 164 8.99 -7.78 -7.18
C ASP A 164 10.04 -6.75 -6.76
N GLY A 165 9.65 -5.87 -5.84
CA GLY A 165 10.55 -4.95 -5.15
C GLY A 165 10.02 -4.64 -3.75
N CYS A 166 10.87 -4.07 -2.90
CA CYS A 166 10.48 -3.60 -1.58
C CYS A 166 11.17 -2.27 -1.29
N PHE A 167 10.54 -1.45 -0.44
CA PHE A 167 11.15 -0.21 0.04
C PHE A 167 12.34 -0.51 0.96
N ASP A 168 13.29 0.43 1.02
CA ASP A 168 14.40 0.46 1.98
C ASP A 168 15.25 -0.82 2.04
N THR A 169 15.58 -1.42 0.90
CA THR A 169 16.41 -2.64 0.81
C THR A 169 17.92 -2.38 0.88
N THR A 170 18.33 -1.26 1.50
CA THR A 170 19.75 -0.88 1.68
C THR A 170 20.36 -1.50 2.93
#